data_AF-A0A4V1MAT5-F1
#
_entry.id   AF-A0A4V1MAT5-F1
#
_cell.length_a   1.000
_cell.length_b   1.000
_cell.length_c   1.000
_cell.angle_alpha   90.00
_cell.angle_beta   90.00
_cell.angle_gamma   90.00
#
_symmetry.space_group_name_H-M   'P 1'
#
loop_
_entity.id
_entity.type
_entity.pdbx_description
1 polymer ?
#
loop_
_entity_poly.entity_id
_entity_poly.type
_entity_poly.pdbx_seq_one_letter_code
_entity_poly.pdbx_strand_id
1 'polypeptide(L)'
;MNDEYYLGHSDGYNAGKRQAASDKQHAELFKKAILAFFKVLYILLIYSSAIITSYLILRRFSFYQSLGKLESICLVILGAYFLTCLIFFLKGIMIALRQKRHWGWFIIFGFIFLYLVGIPAYLSHLLFDMWLKPPVQEAGEIGRYNILSWFGGLLVGGIIYAKYRLLENSSFAITKWAYISGYTWVLSK
;
A
#
# COMPACT_ATOMS: atom_id res chain seq x y z
N MET A 1 46.87 33.21 -33.01
CA MET A 1 46.86 33.22 -31.52
C MET A 1 45.47 33.49 -30.93
N ASN A 2 44.52 34.07 -31.68
CA ASN A 2 43.14 34.26 -31.19
C ASN A 2 42.26 33.01 -31.33
N ASP A 3 42.51 32.14 -32.31
CA ASP A 3 41.63 31.02 -32.62
C ASP A 3 41.56 29.94 -31.52
N GLU A 4 42.66 29.69 -30.82
CA GLU A 4 42.71 28.73 -29.69
C GLU A 4 41.90 29.20 -28.48
N TYR A 5 41.85 30.52 -28.23
CA TYR A 5 41.07 31.10 -27.14
C TYR A 5 39.56 31.01 -27.40
N TYR A 6 39.14 31.25 -28.65
CA TYR A 6 37.73 31.11 -29.06
C TYR A 6 37.28 29.64 -29.08
N LEU A 7 38.15 28.71 -29.51
CA LEU A 7 37.88 27.27 -29.48
C LEU A 7 37.70 26.78 -28.04
N GLY A 8 38.64 27.10 -27.14
CA GLY A 8 38.56 26.70 -25.72
C GLY A 8 37.35 27.28 -24.96
N HIS A 9 36.96 28.52 -25.25
CA HIS A 9 35.77 29.12 -24.65
C HIS A 9 34.47 28.48 -25.18
N SER A 10 34.42 28.14 -26.47
CA SER A 10 33.27 27.46 -27.07
C SER A 10 33.11 26.02 -26.56
N ASP A 11 34.22 25.30 -26.38
CA ASP A 11 34.24 23.94 -25.84
C ASP A 11 33.85 23.91 -24.35
N GLY A 12 34.35 24.84 -23.54
CA GLY A 12 33.95 24.98 -22.14
C GLY A 12 32.47 25.34 -21.96
N TYR A 13 31.93 26.20 -22.81
CA TYR A 13 30.50 26.57 -22.80
C TYR A 13 29.60 25.39 -23.23
N ASN A 14 30.01 24.64 -24.26
CA ASN A 14 29.29 23.46 -24.72
C ASN A 14 29.39 22.30 -23.73
N ALA A 15 30.54 22.11 -23.06
CA ALA A 15 30.72 21.15 -21.98
C ALA A 15 29.85 21.51 -20.76
N GLY A 16 29.82 22.78 -20.34
CA GLY A 16 28.95 23.26 -19.27
C GLY A 16 27.45 23.10 -19.58
N LYS A 17 27.04 23.34 -20.84
CA LYS A 17 25.67 23.06 -21.29
C LYS A 17 25.34 21.57 -21.29
N ARG A 18 26.27 20.71 -21.72
CA ARG A 18 26.10 19.24 -21.69
C ARG A 18 26.04 18.72 -20.26
N GLN A 19 26.85 19.26 -19.36
CA GLN A 19 26.85 18.90 -17.94
C GLN A 19 25.55 19.36 -17.26
N ALA A 20 25.10 20.59 -17.49
CA ALA A 20 23.80 21.06 -16.98
C ALA A 20 22.60 20.28 -17.57
N ALA A 21 22.69 19.81 -18.82
CA ALA A 21 21.68 18.93 -19.40
C ALA A 21 21.72 17.51 -18.78
N SER A 22 22.92 16.98 -18.53
CA SER A 22 23.13 15.71 -17.82
C SER A 22 22.59 15.77 -16.39
N ASP A 23 22.90 16.83 -15.64
CA ASP A 23 22.43 17.03 -14.28
C ASP A 23 20.89 17.14 -14.22
N LYS A 24 20.27 17.81 -15.19
CA LYS A 24 18.80 17.83 -15.33
C LYS A 24 18.23 16.44 -15.60
N GLN A 25 18.88 15.64 -16.46
CA GLN A 25 18.46 14.27 -16.73
C GLN A 25 18.63 13.36 -15.51
N HIS A 26 19.74 13.48 -14.78
CA HIS A 26 19.95 12.76 -13.52
C HIS A 26 18.93 13.16 -12.45
N ALA A 27 18.63 14.45 -12.32
CA ALA A 27 17.60 14.94 -11.40
C ALA A 27 16.20 14.40 -11.75
N GLU A 28 15.84 14.36 -13.04
CA GLU A 28 14.57 13.78 -13.51
C GLU A 28 14.49 12.27 -13.26
N LEU A 29 15.57 11.53 -13.52
CA LEU A 29 15.64 10.10 -13.23
C LEU A 29 15.55 9.82 -11.72
N PHE A 30 16.26 10.61 -10.91
CA PHE A 30 16.21 10.51 -9.46
C PHE A 30 14.81 10.79 -8.92
N LYS A 31 14.15 11.86 -9.41
CA LYS A 31 12.76 12.18 -9.07
C LYS A 31 11.81 11.05 -9.44
N LYS A 32 11.96 10.45 -10.63
CA LYS A 32 11.15 9.30 -11.07
C LYS A 32 11.40 8.08 -10.18
N ALA A 33 12.65 7.81 -9.81
CA ALA A 33 13.01 6.70 -8.94
C ALA A 33 12.40 6.86 -7.54
N ILE A 34 12.51 8.04 -6.93
CA ILE A 34 11.88 8.35 -5.64
C ILE A 34 10.36 8.15 -5.72
N LEU A 35 9.74 8.69 -6.77
CA LEU A 35 8.29 8.59 -6.93
C LEU A 35 7.84 7.13 -7.15
N ALA A 36 8.62 6.34 -7.89
CA ALA A 36 8.39 4.91 -8.04
C ALA A 36 8.51 4.18 -6.70
N PHE A 37 9.53 4.50 -5.90
CA PHE A 37 9.74 3.93 -4.56
C PHE A 37 8.54 4.20 -3.64
N PHE A 38 8.08 5.45 -3.55
CA PHE A 38 6.90 5.80 -2.74
C PHE A 38 5.61 5.15 -3.26
N LYS A 39 5.47 4.98 -4.59
CA LYS A 39 4.33 4.23 -5.16
C LYS A 39 4.34 2.76 -4.72
N VAL A 40 5.50 2.12 -4.73
CA VAL A 40 5.63 0.71 -4.30
C VAL A 40 5.30 0.58 -2.82
N LEU A 41 5.85 1.46 -1.97
CA LEU A 41 5.52 1.48 -0.53
C LEU A 41 4.03 1.67 -0.29
N TYR A 42 3.40 2.59 -1.03
CA TYR A 42 1.96 2.83 -0.92
C TYR A 42 1.13 1.60 -1.33
N ILE A 43 1.52 0.89 -2.39
CA ILE A 43 0.87 -0.36 -2.80
C ILE A 43 1.03 -1.43 -1.72
N LEU A 44 2.23 -1.62 -1.19
CA LEU A 44 2.49 -2.57 -0.12
C LEU A 44 1.67 -2.26 1.13
N LEU A 45 1.52 -0.99 1.47
CA LEU A 45 0.70 -0.54 2.59
C LEU A 45 -0.79 -0.87 2.38
N ILE A 46 -1.32 -0.59 1.18
CA ILE A 46 -2.70 -0.91 0.80
C ILE A 46 -2.99 -2.41 0.92
N TYR A 47 -2.09 -3.25 0.37
CA TYR A 47 -2.29 -4.70 0.35
C TYR A 47 -1.70 -5.42 1.58
N SER A 48 -1.22 -4.67 2.58
CA SER A 48 -0.50 -5.23 3.73
C SER A 48 -1.32 -6.28 4.48
N SER A 49 -2.62 -6.05 4.70
CA SER A 49 -3.52 -7.03 5.34
C SER A 49 -3.55 -8.37 4.60
N ALA A 50 -3.67 -8.33 3.28
CA ALA A 50 -3.72 -9.50 2.44
C ALA A 50 -2.38 -10.25 2.43
N ILE A 51 -1.27 -9.50 2.34
CA ILE A 51 0.09 -10.07 2.36
C ILE A 51 0.37 -10.74 3.71
N ILE A 52 0.11 -10.05 4.83
CA ILE A 52 0.34 -10.56 6.18
C ILE A 52 -0.51 -11.80 6.43
N THR A 53 -1.81 -11.72 6.13
CA THR A 53 -2.73 -12.85 6.33
C THR A 53 -2.30 -14.05 5.48
N SER A 54 -1.96 -13.82 4.21
CA SER A 54 -1.46 -14.89 3.32
C SER A 54 -0.20 -15.53 3.87
N TYR A 55 0.76 -14.74 4.36
CA TYR A 55 1.97 -15.25 4.97
C TYR A 55 1.68 -16.08 6.23
N LEU A 56 0.81 -15.61 7.12
CA LEU A 56 0.45 -16.32 8.35
C LEU A 56 -0.24 -17.66 8.05
N ILE A 57 -1.12 -17.69 7.04
CA ILE A 57 -1.78 -18.91 6.57
C ILE A 57 -0.73 -19.88 6.02
N LEU A 58 0.10 -19.42 5.07
CA LEU A 58 1.08 -20.26 4.40
C LEU A 58 2.14 -20.83 5.35
N ARG A 59 2.59 -20.04 6.34
CA ARG A 59 3.57 -20.47 7.35
C ARG A 59 3.12 -21.67 8.18
N ARG A 60 1.80 -21.90 8.30
CA ARG A 60 1.24 -23.06 9.02
C ARG A 60 1.40 -24.37 8.25
N PHE A 61 1.66 -24.33 6.95
CA PHE A 61 1.84 -25.53 6.14
C PHE A 61 3.31 -25.95 6.13
N SER A 62 3.58 -27.23 6.40
CA SER A 62 4.94 -27.79 6.41
C SER A 62 5.65 -27.65 5.06
N PHE A 63 4.93 -27.77 3.94
CA PHE A 63 5.45 -27.58 2.59
C PHE A 63 6.01 -26.16 2.36
N TYR A 64 5.46 -25.14 3.02
CA TYR A 64 5.97 -23.77 2.87
C TYR A 64 7.40 -23.62 3.42
N GLN A 65 7.77 -24.41 4.43
CA GLN A 65 9.10 -24.34 5.04
C GLN A 65 10.18 -25.01 4.19
N SER A 66 9.80 -25.91 3.28
CA SER A 66 10.71 -26.59 2.36
C SER A 66 10.95 -25.85 1.03
N LEU A 67 10.22 -24.77 0.77
CA LEU A 67 10.30 -24.04 -0.50
C LEU A 67 11.49 -23.09 -0.55
N GLY A 68 11.95 -22.81 -1.78
CA GLY A 68 12.91 -21.73 -2.02
C GLY A 68 12.33 -20.36 -1.63
N LYS A 69 13.21 -19.38 -1.36
CA LYS A 69 12.80 -18.01 -0.98
C LYS A 69 11.89 -17.36 -2.03
N LEU A 70 12.21 -17.54 -3.32
CA LEU A 70 11.42 -16.98 -4.43
C LEU A 70 10.04 -17.64 -4.55
N GLU A 71 9.97 -18.96 -4.41
CA GLU A 71 8.71 -19.71 -4.45
C GLU A 71 7.79 -19.31 -3.29
N SER A 72 8.37 -19.15 -2.10
CA SER A 72 7.69 -18.67 -0.90
C SER A 72 7.08 -17.27 -1.09
N ILE A 73 7.82 -16.35 -1.72
CA ILE A 73 7.33 -15.00 -2.05
C ILE A 73 6.20 -15.08 -3.07
N CYS A 74 6.35 -15.88 -4.12
CA CYS A 74 5.34 -16.05 -5.15
C CYS A 74 4.02 -16.57 -4.56
N LEU A 75 4.08 -17.57 -3.67
CA LEU A 75 2.89 -18.09 -2.98
C LEU A 75 2.23 -17.05 -2.08
N VAL A 76 3.00 -16.23 -1.37
CA VAL A 76 2.45 -15.15 -0.54
C VAL A 76 1.73 -14.12 -1.41
N ILE A 77 2.30 -13.74 -2.55
CA ILE A 77 1.65 -12.80 -3.48
C ILE A 77 0.36 -13.42 -4.04
N LEU A 78 0.40 -14.69 -4.43
CA LEU A 78 -0.75 -15.40 -4.97
C LEU A 78 -1.87 -15.52 -3.93
N GLY A 79 -1.55 -15.91 -2.70
CA GLY A 79 -2.53 -15.99 -1.61
C GLY A 79 -3.09 -14.63 -1.24
N ALA A 80 -2.26 -13.57 -1.23
CA ALA A 80 -2.72 -12.21 -1.03
C ALA A 80 -3.70 -11.75 -2.13
N TYR A 81 -3.44 -12.13 -3.38
CA TYR A 81 -4.36 -11.88 -4.49
C TYR A 81 -5.72 -12.57 -4.28
N PHE A 82 -5.73 -13.86 -3.91
CA PHE A 82 -6.97 -14.58 -3.62
C PHE A 82 -7.75 -13.96 -2.46
N LEU A 83 -7.08 -13.60 -1.37
CA LEU A 83 -7.70 -12.92 -0.23
C LEU A 83 -8.29 -11.57 -0.65
N THR A 84 -7.57 -10.81 -1.47
CA THR A 84 -8.07 -9.53 -1.99
C THR A 84 -9.33 -9.74 -2.83
N CYS A 85 -9.34 -10.73 -3.73
CA CYS A 85 -10.51 -11.10 -4.52
C CYS A 85 -11.70 -11.49 -3.63
N LEU A 86 -11.48 -12.29 -2.59
CA LEU A 86 -12.51 -12.67 -1.63
C LEU A 86 -13.11 -11.45 -0.91
N ILE A 87 -12.27 -10.52 -0.46
CA ILE A 87 -12.74 -9.29 0.19
C ILE A 87 -13.56 -8.42 -0.77
N PHE A 88 -13.16 -8.29 -2.03
CA PHE A 88 -13.96 -7.55 -3.02
C PHE A 88 -15.24 -8.28 -3.41
N PHE A 89 -15.26 -9.62 -3.41
CA PHE A 89 -16.48 -10.40 -3.54
C PHE A 89 -17.46 -10.10 -2.39
N LEU A 90 -16.98 -10.11 -1.14
CA LEU A 90 -17.77 -9.71 0.02
C LEU A 90 -18.22 -8.24 -0.07
N LYS A 91 -17.39 -7.35 -0.60
CA LYS A 91 -17.78 -5.95 -0.88
C LYS A 91 -18.96 -5.90 -1.86
N GLY A 92 -18.95 -6.71 -2.91
CA GLY A 92 -20.07 -6.83 -3.85
C GLY A 92 -21.37 -7.24 -3.17
N ILE A 93 -21.31 -8.28 -2.34
CA ILE A 93 -22.45 -8.74 -1.52
C ILE A 93 -22.95 -7.63 -0.60
N MET A 94 -22.05 -6.94 0.09
CA MET A 94 -22.37 -5.85 1.01
C MET A 94 -23.12 -4.71 0.30
N ILE A 95 -22.63 -4.27 -0.87
CA ILE A 95 -23.29 -3.20 -1.63
C ILE A 95 -24.69 -3.64 -2.10
N ALA A 96 -24.84 -4.87 -2.58
CA ALA A 96 -26.15 -5.40 -2.99
C ALA A 96 -27.14 -5.51 -1.81
N LEU A 97 -26.69 -6.01 -0.65
CA LEU A 97 -27.51 -6.06 0.57
C LEU A 97 -27.90 -4.68 1.08
N ARG A 98 -26.99 -3.69 0.98
CA ARG A 98 -27.26 -2.30 1.31
C ARG A 98 -28.36 -1.73 0.42
N GLN A 99 -28.34 -2.00 -0.88
CA GLN A 99 -29.40 -1.60 -1.80
C GLN A 99 -30.76 -2.24 -1.46
N LYS A 100 -30.75 -3.52 -1.07
CA LYS A 100 -31.94 -4.24 -0.56
C LYS A 100 -32.38 -3.79 0.85
N ARG A 101 -31.73 -2.78 1.46
CA ARG A 101 -31.99 -2.29 2.83
C ARG A 101 -31.89 -3.38 3.90
N HIS A 102 -31.12 -4.44 3.66
CA HIS A 102 -30.99 -5.57 4.57
C HIS A 102 -29.85 -5.35 5.56
N TRP A 103 -30.14 -5.26 6.86
CA TRP A 103 -29.18 -4.90 7.93
C TRP A 103 -27.90 -5.73 7.99
N GLY A 104 -27.90 -6.97 7.46
CA GLY A 104 -26.71 -7.81 7.36
C GLY A 104 -25.51 -7.17 6.64
N TRP A 105 -25.71 -6.11 5.83
CA TRP A 105 -24.60 -5.39 5.21
C TRP A 105 -23.65 -4.74 6.23
N PHE A 106 -24.13 -4.36 7.43
CA PHE A 106 -23.28 -3.75 8.47
C PHE A 106 -22.24 -4.72 9.02
N ILE A 107 -22.59 -6.01 9.17
CA ILE A 107 -21.67 -7.04 9.68
C ILE A 107 -20.55 -7.26 8.68
N ILE A 108 -20.90 -7.39 7.39
CA ILE A 108 -19.94 -7.56 6.30
C ILE A 108 -19.05 -6.30 6.19
N PHE A 109 -19.65 -5.11 6.32
CA PHE A 109 -18.89 -3.86 6.35
C PHE A 109 -17.87 -3.82 7.48
N GLY A 110 -18.27 -4.18 8.70
CA GLY A 110 -17.38 -4.21 9.86
C GLY A 110 -16.19 -5.14 9.64
N PHE A 111 -16.42 -6.34 9.09
CA PHE A 111 -15.36 -7.28 8.74
C PHE A 111 -14.40 -6.71 7.68
N ILE A 112 -14.94 -6.18 6.57
CA ILE A 112 -14.14 -5.61 5.49
C ILE A 112 -13.35 -4.39 5.98
N PHE A 113 -13.97 -3.53 6.79
CA PHE A 113 -13.35 -2.34 7.36
C PHE A 113 -12.19 -2.72 8.29
N LEU A 114 -12.41 -3.62 9.25
CA LEU A 114 -11.35 -4.07 10.15
C LEU A 114 -10.21 -4.74 9.38
N TYR A 115 -10.52 -5.54 8.37
CA TYR A 115 -9.51 -6.22 7.57
C TYR A 115 -8.70 -5.26 6.70
N LEU A 116 -9.35 -4.41 5.92
CA LEU A 116 -8.66 -3.52 4.97
C LEU A 116 -8.09 -2.26 5.61
N VAL A 117 -8.70 -1.75 6.69
CA VAL A 117 -8.32 -0.48 7.31
C VAL A 117 -7.76 -0.69 8.70
N GLY A 118 -8.39 -1.53 9.52
CA GLY A 118 -7.97 -1.78 10.90
C GLY A 118 -6.57 -2.39 11.00
N ILE A 119 -6.31 -3.48 10.26
CA ILE A 119 -5.00 -4.16 10.28
C ILE A 119 -3.87 -3.22 9.84
N PRO A 120 -3.95 -2.49 8.71
CA PRO A 120 -2.85 -1.62 8.30
C PRO A 120 -2.68 -0.39 9.19
N ALA A 121 -3.78 0.15 9.72
CA ALA A 121 -3.73 1.25 10.69
C ALA A 121 -3.00 0.84 11.97
N TYR A 122 -3.31 -0.35 12.49
CA TYR A 122 -2.64 -0.91 13.66
C TYR A 122 -1.16 -1.20 13.39
N LEU A 123 -0.85 -1.80 12.23
CA LEU A 123 0.54 -2.03 11.83
C LEU A 123 1.33 -0.71 11.73
N SER A 124 0.70 0.33 11.17
CA SER A 124 1.33 1.65 11.06
C SER A 124 1.54 2.28 12.43
N HIS A 125 0.59 2.14 13.35
CA HIS A 125 0.77 2.54 14.74
C HIS A 125 2.00 1.85 15.36
N LEU A 126 2.16 0.53 15.20
CA LEU A 126 3.34 -0.19 15.71
C LEU A 126 4.64 0.31 15.08
N LEU A 127 4.65 0.59 13.78
CA LEU A 127 5.83 1.13 13.09
C LEU A 127 6.19 2.54 13.59
N PHE A 128 5.19 3.41 13.78
CA PHE A 128 5.41 4.74 14.34
C PHE A 128 5.88 4.68 15.78
N ASP A 129 5.32 3.77 16.60
CA ASP A 129 5.75 3.59 17.98
C ASP A 129 7.21 3.15 18.05
N MET A 130 7.63 2.19 17.21
CA MET A 130 9.03 1.76 17.11
C MET A 130 9.98 2.86 16.63
N TRP A 131 9.54 3.70 15.69
CA TRP A 131 10.37 4.76 15.12
C TRP A 131 10.51 5.99 16.01
N LEU A 132 9.45 6.36 16.73
CA LEU A 132 9.38 7.59 17.51
C LEU A 132 9.87 7.42 18.95
N LYS A 133 10.01 6.18 19.43
CA LYS A 133 10.39 5.88 20.81
C LYS A 133 11.88 6.18 21.04
N PRO A 134 12.23 7.13 21.92
CA PRO A 134 13.63 7.43 22.23
C PRO A 134 14.28 6.30 23.06
N PRO A 135 15.61 6.14 22.96
CA PRO A 135 16.35 5.08 23.65
C PRO A 135 16.40 5.26 25.18
N VAL A 136 16.19 6.48 25.69
CA VAL A 136 16.15 6.79 27.13
C VAL A 136 14.74 7.27 27.46
N GLN A 137 14.10 6.66 28.46
CA GLN A 137 12.68 6.87 28.76
C GLN A 137 12.48 7.65 30.06
N GLU A 138 11.92 8.86 29.96
CA GLU A 138 11.25 9.51 31.09
C GLU A 138 9.76 9.12 31.09
N ALA A 139 9.21 8.80 32.27
CA ALA A 139 7.85 8.24 32.40
C ALA A 139 6.73 9.10 31.79
N GLY A 140 6.92 10.42 31.69
CA GLY A 140 5.96 11.34 31.08
C GLY A 140 5.97 11.34 29.54
N GLU A 141 7.09 10.96 28.92
CA GLU A 141 7.19 11.00 27.46
C GLU A 141 6.60 9.76 26.79
N ILE A 142 6.55 8.62 27.49
CA ILE A 142 5.97 7.36 26.99
C ILE A 142 4.51 7.55 26.56
N GLY A 143 3.71 8.30 27.33
CA GLY A 143 2.32 8.59 27.01
C GLY A 143 2.17 9.45 25.74
N ARG A 144 3.06 10.43 25.53
CA ARG A 144 3.03 11.33 24.38
C ARG A 144 3.33 10.59 23.07
N TYR A 145 4.33 9.71 23.07
CA TYR A 145 4.70 8.94 21.88
C TYR A 145 3.63 7.93 21.48
N ASN A 146 2.99 7.28 22.45
CA ASN A 146 1.89 6.36 22.20
C ASN A 146 0.69 7.09 21.54
N ILE A 147 0.33 8.28 22.02
CA ILE A 147 -0.74 9.08 21.40
C ILE A 147 -0.36 9.45 19.96
N LEU A 148 0.88 9.90 19.73
CA LEU A 148 1.35 10.30 18.40
C LEU A 148 1.38 9.12 17.41
N SER A 149 1.76 7.92 17.86
CA SER A 149 1.75 6.73 17.04
C SER A 149 0.33 6.28 16.69
N TRP A 150 -0.63 6.42 17.60
CA TRP A 150 -2.06 6.20 17.30
C TRP A 150 -2.59 7.20 16.26
N PHE A 151 -2.24 8.48 16.37
CA PHE A 151 -2.60 9.48 15.36
C PHE A 151 -2.01 9.12 13.99
N GLY A 152 -0.74 8.71 13.93
CA GLY A 152 -0.11 8.23 12.70
C GLY A 152 -0.82 7.01 12.11
N GLY A 153 -1.16 6.02 12.93
CA GLY A 153 -1.90 4.84 12.50
C GLY A 153 -3.30 5.16 11.96
N LEU A 154 -4.05 6.03 12.65
CA LEU A 154 -5.37 6.49 12.22
C LEU A 154 -5.32 7.28 10.92
N LEU A 155 -4.30 8.13 10.74
CA LEU A 155 -4.12 8.90 9.51
C LEU A 155 -3.89 7.96 8.32
N VAL A 156 -3.03 6.95 8.49
CA VAL A 156 -2.83 5.90 7.47
C VAL A 156 -4.13 5.14 7.20
N GLY A 157 -4.86 4.75 8.25
CA GLY A 157 -6.17 4.12 8.11
C GLY A 157 -7.15 4.98 7.30
N GLY A 158 -7.20 6.29 7.55
CA GLY A 158 -8.01 7.25 6.81
C GLY A 158 -7.63 7.31 5.33
N ILE A 159 -6.34 7.35 5.00
CA ILE A 159 -5.84 7.31 3.61
C ILE A 159 -6.29 6.02 2.91
N ILE A 160 -6.15 4.87 3.58
CA ILE A 160 -6.52 3.56 3.02
C ILE A 160 -8.04 3.49 2.81
N TYR A 161 -8.83 3.94 3.79
CA TYR A 161 -10.29 4.02 3.68
C TYR A 161 -10.71 4.87 2.47
N ALA A 162 -10.12 6.07 2.31
CA ALA A 162 -10.38 6.96 1.19
C ALA A 162 -10.00 6.32 -0.17
N LYS A 163 -8.98 5.46 -0.21
CA LYS A 163 -8.57 4.75 -1.42
C LYS A 163 -9.51 3.61 -1.79
N TYR A 164 -9.94 2.81 -0.81
CA TYR A 164 -10.78 1.63 -1.04
C TYR A 164 -12.26 1.98 -1.29
N ARG A 165 -12.70 3.19 -0.91
CA ARG A 165 -14.06 3.70 -1.14
C ARG A 165 -15.11 2.65 -0.79
N LEU A 166 -15.04 2.14 0.44
CA LEU A 166 -15.74 0.91 0.86
C LEU A 166 -17.25 0.96 0.62
N LEU A 167 -17.86 2.13 0.75
CA LEU A 167 -19.29 2.33 0.59
C LEU A 167 -19.73 2.67 -0.84
N GLU A 168 -18.77 2.90 -1.75
CA GLU A 168 -19.05 3.19 -3.16
C GLU A 168 -19.08 1.90 -3.98
N ASN A 169 -19.87 1.92 -5.06
CA ASN A 169 -19.91 0.87 -6.08
C ASN A 169 -18.66 0.96 -6.99
N SER A 170 -17.50 0.73 -6.40
CA SER A 170 -16.20 0.78 -7.07
C SER A 170 -15.32 -0.40 -6.68
N SER A 171 -14.51 -0.88 -7.62
CA SER A 171 -13.53 -1.94 -7.38
C SER A 171 -12.22 -1.62 -8.08
N PHE A 172 -11.13 -2.24 -7.63
CA PHE A 172 -9.91 -2.23 -8.41
C PHE A 172 -10.08 -3.09 -9.67
N ALA A 173 -9.36 -2.76 -10.73
CA ALA A 173 -9.46 -3.46 -12.02
C ALA A 173 -9.19 -4.96 -11.87
N ILE A 174 -8.18 -5.32 -11.08
CA ILE A 174 -7.76 -6.70 -10.84
C ILE A 174 -8.81 -7.56 -10.12
N THR A 175 -9.70 -6.95 -9.33
CA THR A 175 -10.72 -7.65 -8.52
C THR A 175 -12.14 -7.40 -9.00
N LYS A 176 -12.30 -6.71 -10.14
CA LYS A 176 -13.61 -6.32 -10.68
C LYS A 176 -14.52 -7.51 -10.94
N TRP A 177 -13.98 -8.60 -11.48
CA TRP A 177 -14.74 -9.81 -11.74
C TRP A 177 -15.31 -10.41 -10.44
N ALA A 178 -14.49 -10.51 -9.39
CA ALA A 178 -14.90 -11.05 -8.09
C ALA A 178 -15.97 -10.16 -7.43
N TYR A 179 -15.81 -8.84 -7.53
CA TYR A 179 -16.80 -7.87 -7.06
C TYR A 179 -18.16 -8.05 -7.76
N ILE A 180 -18.15 -8.13 -9.11
CA ILE A 180 -19.38 -8.31 -9.90
C ILE A 180 -20.07 -9.62 -9.51
N SER A 181 -19.31 -10.73 -9.39
CA SER A 181 -19.86 -12.03 -9.00
C SER A 181 -20.55 -12.00 -7.63
N GLY A 182 -19.96 -11.28 -6.65
CA GLY A 182 -20.58 -11.13 -5.33
C GLY A 182 -21.84 -10.28 -5.36
N TYR A 183 -21.82 -9.20 -6.14
CA TYR A 183 -22.97 -8.32 -6.32
C TYR A 183 -24.15 -9.03 -7.00
N THR A 184 -23.91 -9.77 -8.07
CA THR A 184 -24.96 -10.50 -8.81
C THR A 184 -25.52 -11.66 -8.01
N TRP A 185 -24.70 -12.37 -7.22
CA TRP A 185 -25.15 -13.50 -6.39
C TRP A 185 -26.28 -13.14 -5.42
N VAL A 186 -26.26 -11.93 -4.86
CA VAL A 186 -27.33 -11.44 -3.97
C VAL A 186 -28.56 -11.04 -4.76
N LEU A 187 -28.41 -10.51 -5.97
CA LEU A 187 -29.53 -10.07 -6.81
C LEU A 187 -30.26 -11.24 -7.47
N SER A 188 -29.59 -12.37 -7.71
CA SER A 188 -30.22 -13.59 -8.23
C SER A 188 -31.03 -14.36 -7.19
N LYS A 189 -30.99 -13.95 -5.92
CA LYS A 189 -31.79 -14.51 -4.82
C LYS A 189 -32.86 -13.51 -4.40
#